data_AF-A0A376L8N9-F1
#
_entry.id   AF-A0A376L8N9-F1
#
_cell.length_a   1.000
_cell.length_b   1.000
_cell.length_c   1.000
_cell.angle_alpha   90.00
_cell.angle_beta   90.00
_cell.angle_gamma   90.00
#
_symmetry.space_group_name_H-M   'P 1'
#
loop_
_entity.id
_entity.type
_entity.pdbx_description
1 polymer ?
#
loop_
_entity_poly.entity_id
_entity_poly.type
_entity_poly.pdbx_seq_one_letter_code
_entity_poly.pdbx_strand_id
1 'polypeptide(L)'
;MKLKTTLFGNVYQFKDVKEVLAKANELRSGDVLAGVAAASSQERVAAKQVLSEMTVADIRNNPVIAYEDDCVTRLIQDDVNETAYNQIKNWSISETA
;
A
#
# COMPACT_ATOMS: atom_id res chain seq x y z
N MET A 1 7.67 8.01 2.86
CA MET A 1 7.52 6.60 2.49
C MET A 1 8.82 5.79 2.56
N LYS A 2 8.85 4.70 3.35
CA LYS A 2 9.86 3.63 3.23
C LYS A 2 9.26 2.49 2.40
N LEU A 3 9.94 2.03 1.36
CA LEU A 3 9.53 0.85 0.56
C LEU A 3 10.46 -0.35 0.78
N LYS A 4 11.17 -0.37 1.90
CA LYS A 4 12.09 -1.44 2.24
C LYS A 4 12.02 -1.76 3.73
N THR A 5 12.18 -3.03 4.07
CA THR A 5 12.33 -3.50 5.44
C THR A 5 13.36 -4.62 5.51
N THR A 6 13.97 -4.80 6.68
CA THR A 6 14.89 -5.91 6.95
C THR A 6 14.21 -6.86 7.92
N LEU A 7 13.98 -8.10 7.48
CA LEU A 7 13.32 -9.13 8.29
C LEU A 7 14.20 -10.39 8.29
N PHE A 8 14.52 -10.90 9.49
CA PHE A 8 15.36 -12.09 9.68
C PHE A 8 16.70 -12.07 8.92
N GLY A 9 17.35 -10.90 8.84
CA GLY A 9 18.63 -10.72 8.15
C GLY A 9 18.53 -10.54 6.63
N ASN A 10 17.33 -10.63 6.05
CA ASN A 10 17.09 -10.40 4.63
C ASN A 10 16.46 -9.02 4.41
N VAL A 11 16.95 -8.29 3.41
CA VAL A 11 16.38 -7.00 3.00
C VAL A 11 15.33 -7.24 1.92
N TYR A 12 14.09 -6.81 2.19
CA TYR A 12 12.99 -6.82 1.24
C TYR A 12 12.77 -5.40 0.75
N GLN A 13 12.77 -5.21 -0.56
CA GLN A 13 12.53 -3.94 -1.21
C GLN A 13 11.38 -4.09 -2.20
N PHE A 14 10.47 -3.14 -2.18
CA PHE A 14 9.32 -3.04 -3.07
C PHE A 14 9.52 -1.86 -4.02
N LYS A 15 9.01 -1.99 -5.24
CA LYS A 15 9.15 -0.99 -6.30
C LYS A 15 8.29 0.25 -6.03
N ASP A 16 7.04 0.03 -5.64
CA ASP A 16 6.04 1.08 -5.47
C ASP A 16 4.95 0.65 -4.48
N VAL A 17 4.03 1.58 -4.18
CA VAL A 17 2.90 1.36 -3.27
C VAL A 17 1.98 0.24 -3.75
N LYS A 18 1.79 0.13 -5.07
CA LYS A 18 0.92 -0.89 -5.66
C LYS A 18 1.47 -2.29 -5.42
N GLU A 19 2.78 -2.48 -5.54
CA GLU A 19 3.43 -3.74 -5.23
C GLU A 19 3.32 -4.09 -3.74
N VAL A 20 3.51 -3.11 -2.84
CA VAL A 20 3.33 -3.32 -1.40
C VAL A 20 1.91 -3.77 -1.08
N LEU A 21 0.90 -3.09 -1.62
CA LEU A 21 -0.52 -3.44 -1.43
C LEU A 21 -0.84 -4.84 -1.94
N ALA A 22 -0.31 -5.22 -3.11
CA ALA A 22 -0.54 -6.54 -3.68
C ALA A 22 0.13 -7.65 -2.86
N LYS A 23 1.41 -7.46 -2.49
CA LYS A 23 2.17 -8.47 -1.73
C LYS A 23 1.77 -8.57 -0.26
N ALA A 24 1.11 -7.55 0.30
CA ALA A 24 0.59 -7.58 1.66
C ALA A 24 -0.68 -8.42 1.80
N ASN A 25 -1.38 -8.74 0.69
CA ASN A 25 -2.57 -9.59 0.71
C ASN A 25 -2.27 -11.02 1.19
N GLU A 26 -3.29 -11.66 1.75
CA GLU A 26 -3.27 -13.11 1.92
C GLU A 26 -3.25 -13.83 0.57
N LEU A 27 -2.70 -15.04 0.54
CA LEU A 27 -2.57 -15.81 -0.69
C LEU A 27 -3.95 -16.07 -1.30
N ARG A 28 -4.18 -15.49 -2.48
CA ARG A 28 -5.37 -15.68 -3.29
C ARG A 28 -4.97 -16.15 -4.68
N SER A 29 -5.72 -17.11 -5.24
CA SER A 29 -5.44 -17.67 -6.57
C SER A 29 -5.46 -16.61 -7.68
N GLY A 30 -6.32 -15.60 -7.57
CA GLY A 30 -6.37 -14.48 -8.53
C GLY A 30 -5.08 -13.65 -8.54
N ASP A 31 -4.53 -13.34 -7.36
CA ASP A 31 -3.29 -12.57 -7.23
C ASP A 31 -2.08 -13.35 -7.75
N VAL A 32 -2.09 -14.69 -7.59
CA VAL A 32 -1.09 -15.58 -8.17
C VAL A 32 -1.20 -15.61 -9.70
N LEU A 33 -2.43 -15.73 -10.24
CA LEU A 33 -2.66 -15.74 -11.69
C LEU A 33 -2.25 -14.40 -12.35
N ALA A 34 -2.48 -13.29 -11.65
CA ALA A 34 -2.06 -11.97 -12.08
C ALA A 34 -0.56 -11.69 -11.87
N GLY A 35 0.18 -12.59 -11.20
CA GLY A 35 1.61 -12.44 -10.94
C GLY A 35 1.97 -11.35 -9.93
N VAL A 36 1.03 -10.97 -9.06
CA VAL A 36 1.20 -9.87 -8.08
C VAL A 36 1.29 -10.35 -6.63
N ALA A 37 1.02 -11.64 -6.39
CA ALA A 37 1.16 -12.24 -5.06
C ALA A 37 2.62 -12.26 -4.58
N ALA A 38 2.81 -12.21 -3.26
CA ALA A 38 4.11 -12.42 -2.65
C ALA A 38 4.63 -13.85 -2.95
N ALA A 39 5.93 -13.96 -3.26
CA ALA A 39 6.60 -15.22 -3.58
C ALA A 39 6.78 -16.13 -2.35
N SER A 40 6.76 -15.56 -1.14
CA SER A 40 6.88 -16.30 0.11
C SER A 40 6.08 -15.67 1.24
N SER A 41 5.86 -16.44 2.31
CA SER A 41 5.26 -15.94 3.54
C SER A 41 6.11 -14.84 4.19
N GLN A 42 7.44 -14.95 4.12
CA GLN A 42 8.34 -13.93 4.65
C GLN A 42 8.22 -12.60 3.90
N GLU A 43 8.14 -12.65 2.55
CA GLU A 43 7.93 -11.45 1.74
C GLU A 43 6.57 -10.81 2.03
N ARG A 44 5.52 -11.62 2.25
CA ARG A 44 4.20 -11.11 2.66
C ARG A 44 4.25 -10.39 4.00
N VAL A 45 4.92 -10.97 5.01
CA VAL A 45 5.09 -10.33 6.32
C VAL A 45 5.89 -9.03 6.18
N ALA A 46 6.94 -9.04 5.36
CA ALA A 46 7.71 -7.82 5.06
C ALA A 46 6.85 -6.75 4.37
N ALA A 47 5.99 -7.12 3.42
CA ALA A 47 5.08 -6.21 2.75
C ALA A 47 4.04 -5.62 3.73
N LYS A 48 3.48 -6.44 4.62
CA LYS A 48 2.59 -6.00 5.70
C LYS A 48 3.27 -5.03 6.65
N GLN A 49 4.52 -5.30 7.02
CA GLN A 49 5.29 -4.39 7.87
C GLN A 49 5.52 -3.05 7.18
N VAL A 50 5.97 -3.07 5.92
CA VAL A 50 6.14 -1.84 5.13
C VAL A 50 4.83 -1.07 5.03
N LEU A 51 3.72 -1.74 4.71
CA LEU A 51 2.39 -1.13 4.64
C LEU A 51 1.97 -0.51 5.97
N SER A 52 2.24 -1.17 7.10
CA SER A 52 1.89 -0.69 8.43
C SER A 52 2.61 0.60 8.81
N GLU A 53 3.83 0.80 8.31
CA GLU A 53 4.64 2.01 8.52
C GLU A 53 4.32 3.13 7.53
N MET A 54 3.54 2.86 6.47
CA MET A 54 3.12 3.90 5.53
C MET A 54 2.10 4.82 6.16
N THR A 55 2.12 6.10 5.77
CA THR A 55 1.12 7.06 6.22
C THR A 55 -0.14 7.03 5.36
N VAL A 56 -1.27 7.50 5.89
CA VAL A 56 -2.49 7.73 5.10
C VAL A 56 -2.20 8.62 3.89
N ALA A 57 -1.34 9.63 4.04
CA ALA A 57 -0.89 10.49 2.94
C ALA A 57 -0.10 9.74 1.87
N ASP A 58 0.80 8.83 2.26
CA ASP A 58 1.57 8.04 1.30
C ASP A 58 0.63 7.19 0.43
N ILE A 59 -0.45 6.64 0.98
CA ILE A 59 -1.44 5.87 0.21
C ILE A 59 -2.33 6.80 -0.62
N ARG A 60 -2.88 7.89 -0.04
CA ARG A 60 -3.79 8.79 -0.74
C ARG A 60 -3.15 9.45 -1.97
N ASN A 61 -1.88 9.85 -1.86
CA ASN A 61 -1.16 10.53 -2.93
C ASN A 61 -0.61 9.58 -4.00
N ASN A 62 -0.70 8.26 -3.82
CA ASN A 62 -0.22 7.25 -4.76
C ASN A 62 -1.35 6.28 -5.14
N PRO A 63 -2.40 6.74 -5.84
CA PRO A 63 -3.46 5.86 -6.31
C PRO A 63 -2.90 4.82 -7.29
N VAL A 64 -3.47 3.62 -7.29
CA VAL A 64 -2.99 2.49 -8.13
C VAL A 64 -3.19 2.71 -9.63
N ILE A 65 -4.07 3.64 -9.99
CA ILE A 65 -4.26 4.19 -11.34
C ILE A 65 -4.23 5.72 -11.18
N ALA A 66 -3.60 6.42 -12.12
CA ALA A 66 -3.45 7.87 -12.04
C ALA A 66 -4.80 8.60 -12.14
N TYR A 67 -4.90 9.78 -11.51
CA TYR A 67 -6.12 10.58 -11.45
C TYR A 67 -6.58 11.01 -12.86
N GLU A 68 -5.64 11.38 -13.72
CA GLU A 68 -5.89 11.77 -15.11
C GLU A 68 -6.47 10.63 -15.96
N ASP A 69 -6.06 9.38 -15.69
CA ASP A 69 -6.36 8.23 -16.54
C ASP A 69 -7.66 7.50 -16.17
N ASP A 70 -8.19 7.71 -14.96
CA ASP A 70 -9.30 6.92 -14.43
C ASP A 70 -10.39 7.75 -13.74
N CYS A 71 -11.61 7.65 -14.26
CA CYS A 71 -12.76 8.38 -13.71
C CYS A 71 -13.15 7.90 -12.30
N VAL A 72 -12.88 6.64 -11.96
CA VAL A 72 -13.17 6.10 -10.62
C VAL A 72 -12.21 6.69 -9.60
N THR A 73 -10.92 6.79 -9.93
CA THR A 73 -9.91 7.43 -9.11
C THR A 73 -10.26 8.90 -8.87
N ARG A 74 -10.74 9.63 -9.89
CA ARG A 74 -11.21 11.01 -9.70
C ARG A 74 -12.35 11.10 -8.71
N LEU A 75 -13.40 10.31 -8.92
CA LEU A 75 -14.55 10.29 -8.02
C LEU A 75 -14.14 10.00 -6.57
N ILE A 76 -13.28 9.00 -6.34
CA ILE A 76 -12.78 8.67 -5.01
C ILE A 76 -11.97 9.82 -4.41
N GLN A 77 -11.11 10.48 -5.18
CA GLN A 77 -10.22 11.53 -4.69
C GLN A 77 -10.99 12.83 -4.39
N ASP A 78 -11.94 13.18 -5.26
CA ASP A 78 -12.74 14.41 -5.19
C ASP A 78 -13.77 14.38 -4.04
N ASP A 79 -14.30 13.20 -3.69
CA ASP A 79 -15.30 13.05 -2.63
C ASP A 79 -14.72 13.08 -1.20
N VAL A 80 -13.38 13.13 -1.05
CA VAL A 80 -12.77 13.14 0.28
C VAL A 80 -12.89 14.50 0.95
N ASN A 81 -13.30 14.47 2.20
CA ASN A 81 -13.30 15.64 3.06
C ASN A 81 -11.87 16.01 3.46
N GLU A 82 -11.33 17.07 2.85
CA GLU A 82 -9.96 17.55 3.11
C GLU A 82 -9.72 17.95 4.57
N THR A 83 -10.73 18.43 5.29
CA THR A 83 -10.60 18.77 6.73
C THR A 83 -10.35 17.52 7.56
N ALA A 84 -11.14 16.46 7.34
CA ALA A 84 -10.97 15.19 8.04
C ALA A 84 -9.64 14.52 7.64
N TYR A 85 -9.32 14.51 6.35
CA TYR A 85 -8.05 13.97 5.86
C TYR A 85 -6.85 14.67 6.51
N ASN A 86 -6.86 16.00 6.61
CA ASN A 86 -5.75 16.74 7.20
C ASN A 86 -5.47 16.39 8.67
N GLN A 87 -6.45 15.86 9.41
CA GLN A 87 -6.28 15.39 10.79
C GLN A 87 -5.56 14.04 10.87
N ILE A 88 -5.77 13.16 9.89
CA ILE A 88 -5.29 11.77 9.90
C ILE A 88 -4.15 11.50 8.91
N LYS A 89 -3.82 12.45 8.01
CA LYS A 89 -2.89 12.23 6.90
C LYS A 89 -1.50 11.72 7.32
N ASN A 90 -1.05 12.10 8.53
CA ASN A 90 0.25 11.71 9.08
C ASN A 90 0.20 10.43 9.92
N TRP A 91 -0.98 9.86 10.13
CA TRP A 91 -1.11 8.59 10.85
C TRP A 91 -0.57 7.47 9.98
N SER A 92 0.17 6.57 10.60
CA SER A 92 0.55 5.31 9.99
C SER A 92 -0.69 4.42 9.82
N ILE A 93 -0.69 3.53 8.83
CA ILE A 93 -1.80 2.58 8.65
C ILE A 93 -2.00 1.71 9.88
N SER A 94 -0.92 1.40 10.61
CA SER A 94 -1.03 0.69 11.89
C SER A 94 -1.83 1.45 12.96
N GLU A 95 -1.83 2.79 12.94
CA GLU A 95 -2.57 3.62 13.91
C GLU A 95 -4.03 3.84 13.51
N THR A 96 -4.40 3.49 12.28
CA THR A 96 -5.79 3.59 11.78
C THR A 96 -6.66 2.38 12.10
N ALA A 97 -6.05 1.27 12.53
CA ALA A 97 -6.72 0.01 12.87
C ALA A 97 -7.16 -0.02 14.34
#